data_AF-A0A949ILX4-F1
#
_entry.id   AF-A0A949ILX4-F1
#
_cell.length_a   1.000
_cell.length_b   1.000
_cell.length_c   1.000
_cell.angle_alpha   90.00
_cell.angle_beta   90.00
_cell.angle_gamma   90.00
#
_symmetry.space_group_name_H-M   'P 1'
#
loop_
_entity.id
_entity.type
_entity.pdbx_description
1 polymer ?
#
loop_
_entity_poly.entity_id
_entity_poly.type
_entity_poly.pdbx_seq_one_letter_code
_entity_poly.pdbx_strand_id
1 'polypeptide(L)' 'MSDAVNEAELGRSKYSNTPKEHLYHLLTIGWEPNSPLIQKFVGENGLTKDLNDWLAIYKKAGAGK' A
#
# COMPACT_ATOMS: atom_id res chain seq x y z
N MET A 1 -9.46 -29.81 -22.99
CA MET A 1 -9.69 -28.35 -23.09
C MET A 1 -10.54 -27.93 -21.90
N SER A 2 -9.89 -27.44 -20.85
CA SER A 2 -10.47 -26.67 -19.73
C SER A 2 -9.30 -26.22 -18.84
N ASP A 3 -8.40 -25.42 -19.41
CA ASP A 3 -7.48 -24.57 -18.68
C ASP A 3 -8.30 -23.56 -17.86
N ALA A 4 -8.58 -23.89 -16.60
CA ALA A 4 -9.28 -22.98 -15.68
C ALA A 4 -8.69 -23.03 -14.26
N VAL A 5 -7.44 -23.47 -14.14
CA VAL A 5 -6.65 -23.50 -12.89
C VAL A 5 -5.59 -22.41 -12.99
N ASN A 6 -5.95 -21.11 -12.90
CA ASN A 6 -4.93 -20.09 -12.57
C ASN A 6 -5.38 -18.67 -12.15
N GLU A 7 -6.66 -18.27 -12.14
CA GLU A 7 -6.99 -16.83 -11.98
C GLU A 7 -7.63 -16.44 -10.65
N ALA A 8 -7.90 -17.39 -9.75
CA ALA A 8 -8.57 -17.13 -8.47
C ALA A 8 -7.63 -17.06 -7.24
N GLU A 9 -6.33 -17.34 -7.40
CA GLU A 9 -5.34 -17.31 -6.30
C GLU A 9 -4.60 -15.98 -6.17
N LEU A 10 -4.95 -14.96 -6.95
CA LEU A 10 -4.48 -13.59 -6.71
C LEU A 10 -5.33 -12.92 -5.63
N GLY A 11 -5.15 -13.40 -4.40
CA GLY A 11 -5.11 -12.56 -3.20
C GLY A 11 -6.21 -11.52 -3.08
N ARG A 12 -7.48 -11.93 -3.11
CA ARG A 12 -8.53 -11.19 -2.38
C ARG A 12 -8.14 -11.24 -0.91
N SER A 13 -7.26 -10.34 -0.50
CA SER A 13 -6.80 -10.18 0.87
C SER A 13 -8.02 -10.11 1.77
N LYS A 14 -8.30 -11.24 2.45
CA LYS A 14 -9.35 -11.45 3.46
C LYS A 14 -9.17 -10.57 4.71
N TYR A 15 -8.20 -9.65 4.69
CA TYR A 15 -7.99 -8.68 5.75
C TYR A 15 -9.04 -7.59 5.58
N SER A 16 -9.73 -7.25 6.66
CA SER A 16 -10.54 -6.04 6.76
C SER A 16 -9.62 -4.87 6.44
N ASN A 17 -9.53 -4.50 5.15
CA ASN A 17 -8.57 -3.51 4.69
C ASN A 17 -9.21 -2.15 4.90
N THR A 18 -9.04 -1.58 6.09
CA THR A 18 -9.21 -0.13 6.18
C THR A 18 -8.31 0.52 5.14
N PRO A 19 -8.71 1.63 4.50
CA PRO A 19 -7.87 2.30 3.51
C PRO A 19 -6.44 2.56 4.01
N LYS A 20 -6.30 2.81 5.32
CA LYS A 20 -5.02 2.92 6.02
C LYS A 20 -4.16 1.66 5.94
N GLU A 21 -4.71 0.49 6.28
CA GLU A 21 -3.98 -0.78 6.21
C GLU A 21 -3.55 -1.10 4.78
N HIS A 22 -4.42 -0.82 3.81
CA HIS A 22 -4.11 -0.99 2.40
C HIS A 22 -2.94 -0.08 1.96
N LEU A 23 -2.96 1.19 2.37
CA LEU A 23 -1.86 2.12 2.12
C LEU A 23 -0.54 1.58 2.66
N TYR A 24 -0.51 1.14 3.92
CA TYR A 24 0.71 0.62 4.54
C TYR A 24 1.21 -0.65 3.86
N HIS A 25 0.30 -1.54 3.44
CA HIS A 25 0.68 -2.71 2.66
C HIS A 25 1.36 -2.33 1.35
N LEU A 26 0.76 -1.42 0.57
CA LEU A 26 1.35 -0.92 -0.68
C LEU A 26 2.74 -0.33 -0.47
N LEU A 27 2.90 0.52 0.55
CA LEU A 27 4.19 1.12 0.88
C LEU A 27 5.23 0.08 1.33
N THR A 28 4.81 -0.95 2.06
CA THR A 28 5.69 -2.02 2.56
C THR A 28 6.19 -2.95 1.45
N ILE A 29 5.37 -3.23 0.43
CA ILE A 29 5.78 -4.04 -0.73
C ILE A 29 6.59 -3.23 -1.77
N GLY A 30 6.87 -1.95 -1.49
CA GLY A 30 7.79 -1.12 -2.29
C GLY A 30 7.13 -0.15 -3.26
N TRP A 31 5.82 0.12 -3.14
CA TRP A 31 5.22 1.20 -3.92
C TRP A 31 5.78 2.55 -3.52
N GLU A 32 6.06 3.39 -4.51
CA GLU A 32 6.58 4.72 -4.25
C GLU A 32 5.51 5.61 -3.61
N PRO A 33 5.79 6.24 -2.45
CA PRO A 33 4.83 7.09 -1.75
C PRO A 33 4.41 8.32 -2.56
N ASN A 34 5.29 8.79 -3.46
CA ASN A 34 5.04 9.91 -4.36
C ASN A 34 4.42 9.48 -5.69
N SER A 35 4.13 8.18 -5.89
CA SER A 35 3.47 7.70 -7.10
C SER A 35 2.09 8.36 -7.24
N PRO A 36 1.68 8.78 -8.45
CA PRO A 36 0.38 9.41 -8.67
C PRO A 36 -0.79 8.52 -8.21
N LEU A 37 -0.63 7.19 -8.26
CA LEU A 37 -1.63 6.24 -7.78
C LEU A 37 -1.76 6.26 -6.25
N ILE A 38 -0.64 6.30 -5.53
CA ILE A 38 -0.63 6.39 -4.06
C ILE A 38 -1.16 7.75 -3.62
N GLN A 39 -0.71 8.84 -4.25
CA GLN A 39 -1.18 10.19 -3.95
C GLN A 39 -2.69 10.34 -4.16
N LYS A 40 -3.22 9.77 -5.25
CA LYS A 40 -4.66 9.73 -5.51
C LYS A 40 -5.40 8.93 -4.44
N PHE A 41 -4.97 7.70 -4.15
CA PHE A 41 -5.59 6.85 -3.13
C PHE A 41 -5.61 7.52 -1.75
N VAL A 42 -4.50 8.16 -1.37
CA VAL A 42 -4.36 8.91 -0.12
C VAL A 42 -5.31 10.10 -0.07
N GLY A 43 -5.42 10.86 -1.16
CA GLY A 43 -6.33 12.00 -1.26
C GLY A 43 -7.80 11.59 -1.18
N GLU A 44 -8.19 10.53 -1.90
CA GLU A 44 -9.58 10.02 -1.91
C GLU A 44 -10.02 9.46 -0.55
N ASN A 45 -9.07 8.96 0.26
CA ASN A 45 -9.36 8.35 1.56
C ASN A 45 -8.95 9.23 2.76
N GLY A 46 -8.48 10.46 2.54
CA GLY A 46 -8.06 11.37 3.62
C GLY A 46 -6.84 10.90 4.43
N LEU A 47 -6.00 10.05 3.85
CA LEU A 47 -4.87 9.38 4.53
C LEU A 47 -3.57 10.20 4.53
N THR A 48 -3.63 11.49 4.19
CA THR A 48 -2.43 12.33 4.03
C THR A 48 -1.58 12.32 5.29
N LYS A 49 -2.21 12.35 6.46
CA LYS A 49 -1.50 12.27 7.75
C LYS A 49 -0.82 10.91 7.93
N ASP A 50 -1.50 9.80 7.61
CA ASP A 50 -0.96 8.45 7.74
C ASP A 50 0.21 8.19 6.80
N LEU A 51 0.15 8.70 5.56
CA LEU A 51 1.27 8.66 4.62
C LEU A 51 2.48 9.43 5.18
N ASN A 52 2.28 10.65 5.68
CA ASN A 52 3.36 11.47 6.25
C ASN A 52 3.98 10.83 7.50
N ASP A 53 3.16 10.23 8.37
CA ASP A 53 3.63 9.51 9.56
C ASP A 53 4.51 8.32 9.18
N TRP A 54 4.05 7.50 8.21
CA TRP A 54 4.82 6.38 7.68
C TRP A 54 6.16 6.84 7.08
N LEU A 55 6.17 7.94 6.31
CA LEU A 55 7.39 8.49 5.73
C LEU A 55 8.36 9.01 6.79
N ALA A 56 7.87 9.62 7.86
CA ALA A 56 8.71 10.09 8.96
C ALA A 56 9.41 8.92 9.67
N ILE A 57 8.69 7.81 9.88
CA ILE A 57 9.23 6.57 10.47
C ILE A 57 10.24 5.92 9.50
N TYR A 58 9.87 5.75 8.24
CA TYR A 58 10.70 5.08 7.24
C TYR A 58 11.98 5.86 6.94
N LYS A 59 11.92 7.20 6.82
CA LYS A 59 13.10 8.05 6.64
C LYS A 59 14.07 7.95 7.82
N LYS A 60 13.54 7.80 9.04
CA LYS A 60 14.37 7.57 10.24
C LYS A 60 15.04 6.19 10.23
N ALA A 61 14.36 5.17 9.69
CA ALA A 61 14.91 3.81 9.56
C ALA A 61 15.91 3.66 8.40
N GLY A 62 15.75 4.42 7.30
CA GLY A 62 16.62 4.38 6.13
C GLY A 62 17.85 5.30 6.18
N ALA A 63 17.91 6.25 7.11
CA ALA A 63 19.03 7.20 7.28
C ALA A 63 20.20 6.65 8.13
N GLY A 64 20.30 5.32 8.25
CA GLY A 64 21.37 4.60 8.96
C GLY A 64 22.29 3.82 8.02
N LYS A 65 22.67 4.39 6.87
CA LYS A 65 23.76 3.90 6.04
C LYS A 65 24.89 4.92 5.99
#